data_AF-A0A158RD71-F1
#
_entry.id   AF-A0A158RD71-F1
#
_cell.length_a   1.000
_cell.length_b   1.000
_cell.length_c   1.000
_cell.angle_alpha   90.00
_cell.angle_beta   90.00
_cell.angle_gamma   90.00
#
_symmetry.space_group_name_H-M   'P 1'
#
loop_
_entity.id
_entity.type
_entity.pdbx_description
1 polymer ?
#
loop_
_entity_poly.entity_id
_entity_poly.type
_entity_poly.pdbx_seq_one_letter_code
_entity_poly.pdbx_strand_id
1 'polypeptide(L)'
;MKVVDEYTPEEGHLQLLIEKLELCCTTFDFTVYDPITLEGRKAKTAALREVSAYLFESPVTSITSEETAYAACVHMFAANIFRPLPPPSSALQASSGDHYEPPDSADEEETQDPAWPHLELVYEIFLRFLSLLDIKTLFLKKYIDKTFVLNLLAIFDTEDRRERACAKMILHRIYARLIQLRGFIREQIVVTLQSFVYEAEQFNGIGELLEIFGSIVSGYQTPLKEEHIENLQRVILPLHKPQSISAYHPQLAYCIAQFLEKDTSLLRYIVNGGILKYWPRTQSAKAVMFLNELEEFLEMVTEPDFESVMVPVFKRLAAGYTNCHFQLAERSLIVTYNATIFSMASHHADQLLPIVLPALKAAQQHWHIGIQDHAETILEKWKGVDPDLFERCMHELAHDKEMEIKRIKDRNNLWTKIEEFAAKHSELMLNSHAETNATGDIAAHDSVREAASELLNGGTLNYTIPTRYGRRQLVLSLSLPLSLSLSNPHPLII
;
A
#
# COMPACT_ATOMS: atom_id res chain seq x y z
N MET A 1 -40.69 45.94 -38.95
CA MET A 1 -39.79 44.78 -38.94
C MET A 1 -38.38 45.26 -39.29
N LYS A 2 -37.66 45.77 -38.29
CA LYS A 2 -36.22 46.02 -38.37
C LYS A 2 -35.65 45.16 -37.25
N VAL A 3 -35.05 44.04 -37.64
CA VAL A 3 -34.19 43.24 -36.77
C VAL A 3 -32.96 44.11 -36.57
N VAL A 4 -32.81 44.66 -35.38
CA VAL A 4 -31.56 45.27 -34.95
C VAL A 4 -30.72 44.09 -34.48
N ASP A 5 -29.78 43.66 -35.32
CA ASP A 5 -28.65 42.86 -34.86
C ASP A 5 -27.88 43.72 -33.86
N GLU A 6 -28.06 43.45 -32.55
CA GLU A 6 -27.20 43.97 -31.50
C GLU A 6 -25.83 43.28 -31.62
N TYR A 7 -25.01 43.77 -32.54
CA TYR A 7 -23.58 43.45 -32.56
C TYR A 7 -22.93 44.19 -31.40
N THR A 8 -22.91 43.56 -30.23
CA THR A 8 -22.12 44.05 -29.09
C THR A 8 -20.65 44.08 -29.51
N PRO A 9 -19.92 45.19 -29.35
CA PRO A 9 -18.49 45.26 -29.68
C PRO A 9 -17.70 44.19 -28.94
N GLU A 10 -16.61 43.66 -29.52
CA GLU A 10 -15.77 42.62 -28.89
C GLU A 10 -15.29 43.02 -27.49
N GLU A 11 -15.02 44.31 -27.24
CA GLU A 11 -14.68 44.85 -25.91
C GLU A 11 -15.84 44.74 -24.91
N GLY A 12 -17.09 44.92 -25.36
CA GLY A 12 -18.29 44.78 -24.54
C GLY A 12 -18.57 43.33 -24.15
N HIS A 13 -18.16 42.36 -24.97
CA HIS A 13 -18.26 40.93 -24.63
C HIS A 13 -17.34 40.55 -23.47
N LEU A 14 -16.13 41.10 -23.43
CA LEU A 14 -15.19 40.81 -22.36
C LEU A 14 -15.61 41.43 -21.02
N GLN A 15 -16.07 42.69 -21.05
CA GLN A 15 -16.58 43.34 -19.84
C GLN A 15 -17.80 42.60 -19.28
N LEU A 16 -18.73 42.20 -20.14
CA LEU A 16 -19.88 41.39 -19.75
C LEU A 16 -19.47 40.01 -19.21
N LEU A 17 -18.43 39.39 -19.78
CA LEU A 17 -17.87 38.15 -19.24
C LEU A 17 -17.38 38.33 -17.80
N ILE A 18 -16.63 39.40 -17.53
CA ILE A 18 -16.11 39.71 -16.19
C ILE A 18 -17.26 39.93 -15.21
N GLU A 19 -18.27 40.73 -15.57
CA GLU A 19 -19.46 40.95 -14.73
C GLU A 19 -20.20 39.65 -14.43
N LYS A 20 -20.30 38.73 -15.40
CA LYS A 20 -20.89 37.40 -15.17
C LYS A 20 -20.04 36.52 -14.27
N LEU A 21 -18.72 36.55 -14.40
CA LEU A 21 -17.80 35.82 -13.51
C LEU A 21 -17.91 36.33 -12.07
N GLU A 22 -17.99 37.65 -11.88
CA GLU A 22 -18.21 38.27 -10.57
C GLU A 22 -19.56 37.87 -9.97
N LEU A 23 -20.64 37.89 -10.76
CA LEU A 23 -21.94 37.38 -10.32
C LEU A 23 -21.85 35.92 -9.82
N CYS A 24 -21.10 35.07 -10.56
CA CYS A 24 -20.90 33.67 -10.23
C CYS A 24 -20.06 33.43 -8.96
N CYS A 25 -19.41 34.46 -8.40
CA CYS A 25 -18.72 34.36 -7.11
C CYS A 25 -19.70 34.25 -5.92
N THR A 26 -20.98 34.60 -6.12
CA THR A 26 -22.01 34.48 -5.08
C THR A 26 -22.32 33.01 -4.81
N THR A 27 -22.09 32.53 -3.59
CA THR A 27 -22.34 31.15 -3.18
C THR A 27 -23.77 30.97 -2.64
N PHE A 28 -24.35 29.79 -2.85
CA PHE A 28 -25.67 29.43 -2.33
C PHE A 28 -25.57 28.14 -1.52
N ASP A 29 -26.29 28.07 -0.41
CA ASP A 29 -26.39 26.85 0.40
C ASP A 29 -27.44 25.90 -0.21
N PHE A 30 -27.00 24.74 -0.68
CA PHE A 30 -27.88 23.73 -1.28
C PHE A 30 -28.50 22.77 -0.26
N THR A 31 -28.05 22.81 1.01
CA THR A 31 -28.59 21.96 2.08
C THR A 31 -29.92 22.49 2.62
N VAL A 32 -30.15 23.79 2.52
CA VAL A 32 -31.39 24.45 2.97
C VAL A 32 -32.24 24.87 1.78
N TYR A 33 -33.52 24.48 1.81
CA TYR A 33 -34.51 24.98 0.86
C TYR A 33 -34.93 26.42 1.26
N ASP A 34 -34.53 27.40 0.46
CA ASP A 34 -34.94 28.79 0.61
C ASP A 34 -35.52 29.33 -0.72
N PRO A 35 -36.84 29.62 -0.79
CA PRO A 35 -37.50 30.17 -1.97
C PRO A 35 -36.89 31.48 -2.48
N ILE A 36 -36.32 32.31 -1.61
CA ILE A 36 -35.73 33.61 -1.97
C ILE A 36 -34.44 33.39 -2.77
N THR A 37 -33.64 32.40 -2.35
CA THR A 37 -32.40 32.05 -3.05
C THR A 37 -32.63 31.32 -4.37
N LEU A 38 -33.83 30.79 -4.62
CA LEU A 38 -34.11 29.96 -5.80
C LEU A 38 -33.94 30.73 -7.12
N GLU A 39 -34.39 31.99 -7.17
CA GLU A 39 -34.21 32.85 -8.33
C GLU A 39 -32.72 33.14 -8.57
N GLY A 40 -31.98 33.47 -7.51
CA GLY A 40 -30.53 33.66 -7.56
C GLY A 40 -29.78 32.41 -8.01
N ARG A 41 -30.16 31.23 -7.52
CA ARG A 41 -29.58 29.94 -7.94
C ARG A 41 -29.79 29.71 -9.44
N LYS A 42 -31.00 29.93 -9.95
CA LYS A 42 -31.31 29.80 -11.38
C LYS A 42 -30.54 30.81 -12.24
N ALA A 43 -30.46 32.06 -11.79
CA ALA A 43 -29.70 33.10 -12.47
C ALA A 43 -28.20 32.75 -12.55
N LYS A 44 -27.61 32.27 -11.44
CA LYS A 44 -26.22 31.79 -11.43
C LYS A 44 -26.02 30.59 -12.34
N THR A 45 -26.94 29.62 -12.34
CA THR A 45 -26.83 28.47 -13.27
C THR A 45 -26.87 28.92 -14.73
N ALA A 46 -27.74 29.85 -15.09
CA ALA A 46 -27.79 30.41 -16.45
C ALA A 46 -26.48 31.13 -16.80
N ALA A 47 -25.99 32.00 -15.91
CA ALA A 47 -24.74 32.72 -16.11
C ALA A 47 -23.53 31.77 -16.28
N LEU A 48 -23.39 30.74 -15.44
CA LEU A 48 -22.33 29.75 -15.56
C LEU A 48 -22.39 29.00 -16.90
N ARG A 49 -23.59 28.60 -17.36
CA ARG A 49 -23.75 27.94 -18.67
C ARG A 49 -23.38 28.86 -19.83
N GLU A 50 -23.78 30.12 -19.78
CA GLU A 50 -23.43 31.11 -20.80
C GLU A 50 -21.92 31.38 -20.83
N VAL A 51 -21.27 31.51 -19.67
CA VAL A 51 -19.81 31.65 -19.57
C VAL A 51 -19.12 30.42 -20.15
N SER A 52 -19.61 29.22 -19.80
CA SER A 52 -19.09 27.95 -20.29
C SER A 52 -19.21 27.81 -21.82
N ALA A 53 -20.35 28.21 -22.39
CA ALA A 53 -20.59 28.24 -23.83
C ALA A 53 -19.73 29.30 -24.54
N TYR A 54 -19.60 30.49 -23.96
CA TYR A 54 -18.75 31.55 -24.51
C TYR A 54 -17.28 31.11 -24.60
N LEU A 55 -16.76 30.41 -23.58
CA LEU A 55 -15.42 29.82 -23.61
C LEU A 55 -15.25 28.71 -24.66
N PHE A 56 -16.35 28.12 -25.14
CA PHE A 56 -16.33 27.07 -26.17
C PHE A 56 -16.42 27.64 -27.60
N GLU A 57 -17.25 28.67 -27.79
CA GLU A 57 -17.62 29.18 -29.12
C GLU A 57 -16.80 30.40 -29.57
N SER A 58 -16.29 31.20 -28.63
CA SER A 58 -15.66 32.50 -28.94
C SER A 58 -14.21 32.36 -29.44
N PRO A 59 -13.75 33.21 -30.38
CA PRO A 59 -12.34 33.26 -30.76
C PRO A 59 -11.47 33.59 -29.53
N VAL A 60 -10.73 32.57 -29.09
CA VAL A 60 -9.84 32.47 -27.92
C VAL A 60 -8.92 33.68 -27.67
N THR A 61 -8.69 34.51 -28.68
CA THR A 61 -7.82 35.69 -28.69
C THR A 61 -8.27 36.84 -27.78
N SER A 62 -9.57 37.06 -27.57
CA SER A 62 -10.05 38.19 -26.72
C SER A 62 -9.79 37.94 -25.23
N ILE A 63 -10.15 36.76 -24.73
CA ILE A 63 -10.00 36.36 -23.31
C ILE A 63 -8.53 36.22 -22.91
N THR A 64 -7.70 35.67 -23.81
CA THR A 64 -6.28 35.42 -23.51
C THR A 64 -5.43 36.68 -23.49
N SER A 65 -5.94 37.79 -24.05
CA SER A 65 -5.21 39.05 -24.19
C SER A 65 -5.24 39.93 -22.94
N GLU A 66 -6.33 39.88 -22.17
CA GLU A 66 -6.63 40.79 -21.06
C GLU A 66 -6.40 40.15 -19.69
N GLU A 67 -5.65 40.83 -18.82
CA GLU A 67 -5.25 40.29 -17.51
C GLU A 67 -6.43 40.22 -16.52
N THR A 68 -7.38 41.15 -16.61
CA THR A 68 -8.57 41.24 -15.75
C THR A 68 -9.44 39.98 -15.84
N ALA A 69 -9.53 39.37 -17.02
CA ALA A 69 -10.24 38.10 -17.20
C ALA A 69 -9.58 36.94 -16.44
N TYR A 70 -8.24 36.92 -16.32
CA TYR A 70 -7.53 35.89 -15.55
C TYR A 70 -7.83 36.05 -14.06
N ALA A 71 -7.82 37.29 -13.56
CA ALA A 71 -8.17 37.59 -12.17
C ALA A 71 -9.61 37.13 -11.85
N ALA A 72 -10.57 37.49 -12.72
CA ALA A 72 -11.98 37.13 -12.54
C ALA A 72 -12.21 35.61 -12.58
N CYS A 73 -11.59 34.89 -13.52
CA CYS A 73 -11.69 33.43 -13.61
C CYS A 73 -11.12 32.71 -12.37
N VAL A 74 -9.92 33.11 -11.94
CA VAL A 74 -9.26 32.49 -10.76
C VAL A 74 -10.02 32.83 -9.48
N HIS A 75 -10.52 34.06 -9.34
CA HIS A 75 -11.32 34.48 -8.20
C HIS A 75 -12.66 33.73 -8.15
N MET A 76 -13.37 33.61 -9.28
CA MET A 76 -14.63 32.86 -9.36
C MET A 76 -14.44 31.40 -8.98
N PHE A 77 -13.36 30.76 -9.44
CA PHE A 77 -13.02 29.40 -9.03
C PHE A 77 -12.77 29.31 -7.52
N ALA A 78 -11.87 30.16 -6.98
CA ALA A 78 -11.49 30.15 -5.58
C ALA A 78 -12.70 30.39 -4.64
N ALA A 79 -13.57 31.34 -4.97
CA ALA A 79 -14.74 31.69 -4.17
C ALA A 79 -15.78 30.55 -4.06
N ASN A 80 -15.83 29.65 -5.05
CA ASN A 80 -16.78 28.54 -5.08
C ASN A 80 -16.19 27.23 -4.55
N ILE A 81 -14.90 26.97 -4.83
CA ILE A 81 -14.28 25.68 -4.56
C ILE A 81 -13.59 25.64 -3.20
N PHE A 82 -12.85 26.69 -2.84
CA PHE A 82 -12.03 26.70 -1.62
C PHE A 82 -12.91 26.95 -0.38
N ARG A 83 -13.40 25.84 0.17
CA ARG A 83 -14.29 25.79 1.32
C ARG A 83 -13.80 24.73 2.32
N PRO A 84 -14.11 24.88 3.62
CA PRO A 84 -13.97 23.78 4.56
C PRO A 84 -14.82 22.59 4.10
N LEU A 85 -14.25 21.40 4.10
CA LEU A 85 -14.98 20.18 3.80
C LEU A 85 -15.93 19.81 4.96
N PRO A 86 -17.06 19.16 4.68
CA PRO A 86 -17.93 18.65 5.72
C PRO A 86 -17.17 17.64 6.61
N PRO A 87 -17.59 17.46 7.88
CA PRO A 87 -17.01 16.44 8.73
C PRO A 87 -17.20 15.05 8.08
N PRO A 88 -16.23 14.13 8.22
CA PRO A 88 -16.31 12.82 7.60
C PRO A 88 -17.56 12.08 8.05
N SER A 89 -18.21 11.42 7.10
CA SER A 89 -19.43 10.66 7.32
C SER A 89 -19.17 9.56 8.38
N SER A 90 -20.12 9.37 9.31
CA SER A 90 -19.98 8.49 10.48
C SER A 90 -19.64 7.01 10.18
N ALA A 91 -19.69 6.58 8.91
CA ALA A 91 -19.19 5.28 8.45
C ALA A 91 -17.68 5.10 8.66
N LEU A 92 -16.88 6.17 8.52
CA LEU A 92 -15.42 6.11 8.70
C LEU A 92 -14.98 5.99 10.17
N GLN A 93 -15.84 6.34 11.13
CA GLN A 93 -15.54 6.13 12.56
C GLN A 93 -15.82 4.68 13.01
N ALA A 94 -16.64 3.93 12.25
CA ALA A 94 -16.94 2.53 12.55
C ALA A 94 -15.85 1.57 12.04
N SER A 95 -15.09 1.95 10.99
CA SER A 95 -14.00 1.14 10.42
C SER A 95 -12.72 1.11 11.28
N SER A 96 -12.69 1.87 12.39
CA SER A 96 -11.69 1.69 13.45
C SER A 96 -11.86 0.35 14.21
N GLY A 97 -12.97 -0.36 14.00
CA GLY A 97 -13.27 -1.66 14.61
C GLY A 97 -13.44 -2.78 13.58
N ASP A 98 -12.38 -3.57 13.41
CA ASP A 98 -12.33 -5.03 13.11
C ASP A 98 -13.30 -5.67 12.08
N HIS A 99 -13.94 -4.90 11.20
CA HIS A 99 -14.77 -5.43 10.13
C HIS A 99 -14.13 -5.17 8.77
N TYR A 100 -13.50 -6.23 8.25
CA TYR A 100 -13.09 -6.32 6.85
C TYR A 100 -14.36 -6.30 5.98
N GLU A 101 -14.64 -5.17 5.36
CA GLU A 101 -15.65 -5.08 4.31
C GLU A 101 -15.09 -5.61 2.99
N PRO A 102 -15.80 -6.51 2.29
CA PRO A 102 -15.38 -7.03 0.99
C PRO A 102 -15.19 -5.89 -0.03
N PRO A 103 -14.25 -6.01 -1.00
CA PRO A 103 -14.09 -5.04 -2.08
C PRO A 103 -15.36 -4.75 -2.89
N ASP A 104 -16.32 -5.69 -2.87
CA ASP A 104 -17.60 -5.61 -3.59
C ASP A 104 -18.72 -4.90 -2.80
N SER A 105 -18.46 -4.40 -1.58
CA SER A 105 -19.34 -3.38 -0.95
C SER A 105 -19.10 -1.98 -1.49
N ALA A 106 -18.55 -1.88 -2.72
CA ALA A 106 -18.36 -0.68 -3.52
C ALA A 106 -19.65 0.13 -3.78
N ASP A 107 -20.79 -0.33 -3.28
CA ASP A 107 -21.94 0.51 -2.95
C ASP A 107 -21.71 1.26 -1.62
N GLU A 108 -20.52 1.87 -1.44
CA GLU A 108 -20.42 3.04 -0.56
C GLU A 108 -21.48 3.99 -1.10
N GLU A 109 -22.49 4.36 -0.29
CA GLU A 109 -23.43 5.42 -0.67
C GLU A 109 -22.57 6.65 -1.03
N GLU A 110 -22.37 6.87 -2.34
CA GLU A 110 -21.46 7.90 -2.82
C GLU A 110 -21.95 9.22 -2.24
N THR A 111 -21.17 9.77 -1.31
CA THR A 111 -21.54 11.03 -0.67
C THR A 111 -21.42 12.11 -1.73
N GLN A 112 -22.56 12.60 -2.18
CA GLN A 112 -22.65 13.60 -3.24
C GLN A 112 -22.77 14.99 -2.63
N ASP A 113 -21.95 15.92 -3.10
CA ASP A 113 -22.09 17.31 -2.71
C ASP A 113 -23.43 17.88 -3.28
N PRO A 114 -24.33 18.43 -2.44
CA PRO A 114 -25.61 18.96 -2.90
C PRO A 114 -25.47 20.18 -3.81
N ALA A 115 -24.34 20.90 -3.74
CA ALA A 115 -24.01 22.02 -4.61
C ALA A 115 -23.39 21.60 -5.95
N TRP A 116 -23.26 20.30 -6.21
CA TRP A 116 -22.66 19.75 -7.44
C TRP A 116 -23.15 20.40 -8.74
N PRO A 117 -24.45 20.72 -8.94
CA PRO A 117 -24.93 21.37 -10.17
C PRO A 117 -24.28 22.74 -10.46
N HIS A 118 -23.77 23.43 -9.44
CA HIS A 118 -22.95 24.64 -9.62
C HIS A 118 -21.47 24.31 -9.66
N LEU A 119 -20.97 23.43 -8.78
CA LEU A 119 -19.56 23.07 -8.71
C LEU A 119 -19.04 22.45 -10.01
N GLU A 120 -19.80 21.55 -10.63
CA GLU A 120 -19.48 20.92 -11.91
C GLU A 120 -19.17 21.96 -12.99
N LEU A 121 -20.04 22.97 -13.13
CA LEU A 121 -19.85 24.06 -14.10
C LEU A 121 -18.63 24.92 -13.77
N VAL A 122 -18.38 25.20 -12.49
CA VAL A 122 -17.19 25.96 -12.06
C VAL A 122 -15.90 25.20 -12.40
N TYR A 123 -15.85 23.90 -12.11
CA TYR A 123 -14.73 23.03 -12.48
C TYR A 123 -14.54 22.97 -14.00
N GLU A 124 -15.62 22.79 -14.76
CA GLU A 124 -15.61 22.76 -16.23
C GLU A 124 -15.07 24.06 -16.83
N ILE A 125 -15.57 25.21 -16.38
CA ILE A 125 -15.13 26.54 -16.81
C ILE A 125 -13.63 26.71 -16.55
N PHE A 126 -13.17 26.40 -15.34
CA PHE A 126 -11.77 26.62 -14.97
C PHE A 126 -10.83 25.65 -15.70
N LEU A 127 -11.24 24.38 -15.88
CA LEU A 127 -10.53 23.42 -16.70
C LEU A 127 -10.39 23.91 -18.15
N ARG A 128 -11.48 24.39 -18.75
CA ARG A 128 -11.45 24.95 -20.12
C ARG A 128 -10.55 26.16 -20.20
N PHE A 129 -10.67 27.09 -19.26
CA PHE A 129 -9.78 28.25 -19.15
C PHE A 129 -8.30 27.83 -19.13
N LEU A 130 -7.90 26.90 -18.26
CA LEU A 130 -6.52 26.38 -18.23
C LEU A 130 -6.09 25.61 -19.49
N SER A 131 -7.04 25.19 -20.33
CA SER A 131 -6.79 24.53 -21.63
C SER A 131 -6.62 25.50 -22.79
N LEU A 132 -6.79 26.80 -22.51
CA LEU A 132 -6.45 27.93 -23.37
C LEU A 132 -5.20 27.63 -24.22
N LEU A 133 -5.27 27.53 -25.56
CA LEU A 133 -4.05 27.33 -26.37
C LEU A 133 -3.08 28.50 -26.19
N ASP A 134 -3.58 29.73 -26.27
CA ASP A 134 -2.81 30.98 -26.15
C ASP A 134 -2.78 31.55 -24.71
N ILE A 135 -2.97 30.70 -23.70
CA ILE A 135 -2.98 31.16 -22.31
C ILE A 135 -1.61 31.68 -21.87
N LYS A 136 -1.57 32.92 -21.39
CA LYS A 136 -0.36 33.61 -20.96
C LYS A 136 0.00 33.21 -19.54
N THR A 137 1.02 32.37 -19.39
CA THR A 137 1.54 31.93 -18.08
C THR A 137 2.03 33.08 -17.20
N LEU A 138 2.44 34.20 -17.81
CA LEU A 138 2.84 35.43 -17.13
C LEU A 138 1.72 36.10 -16.34
N PHE A 139 0.46 35.96 -16.79
CA PHE A 139 -0.71 36.47 -16.05
C PHE A 139 -1.17 35.45 -15.01
N LEU A 140 -1.27 34.17 -15.38
CA LEU A 140 -1.67 33.10 -14.44
C LEU A 140 -0.85 33.08 -13.16
N LYS A 141 0.48 33.24 -13.26
CA LYS A 141 1.37 33.19 -12.10
C LYS A 141 1.15 34.29 -11.05
N LYS A 142 0.41 35.35 -11.39
CA LYS A 142 0.07 36.42 -10.44
C LYS A 142 -1.09 36.02 -9.53
N TYR A 143 -1.95 35.11 -9.99
CA TYR A 143 -3.21 34.75 -9.32
C TYR A 143 -3.19 33.30 -8.81
N ILE A 144 -2.40 32.42 -9.43
CA ILE A 144 -2.18 31.04 -8.97
C ILE A 144 -0.82 31.00 -8.28
N ASP A 145 -0.85 31.09 -6.96
CA ASP A 145 0.32 31.07 -6.07
C ASP A 145 0.38 29.76 -5.25
N LYS A 146 1.29 29.71 -4.28
CA LYS A 146 1.41 28.56 -3.38
C LYS A 146 0.15 28.36 -2.52
N THR A 147 -0.49 29.45 -2.10
CA THR A 147 -1.72 29.42 -1.30
C THR A 147 -2.87 28.77 -2.07
N PHE A 148 -3.03 29.14 -3.35
CA PHE A 148 -3.99 28.52 -4.25
C PHE A 148 -3.78 27.00 -4.35
N VAL A 149 -2.52 26.55 -4.50
CA VAL A 149 -2.19 25.13 -4.56
C VAL A 149 -2.52 24.40 -3.26
N LEU A 150 -2.22 25.00 -2.09
CA LEU A 150 -2.54 24.40 -0.80
C LEU A 150 -4.06 24.26 -0.60
N ASN A 151 -4.82 25.30 -0.94
CA ASN A 151 -6.28 25.25 -0.87
C ASN A 151 -6.85 24.20 -1.83
N LEU A 152 -6.29 24.08 -3.04
CA LEU A 152 -6.70 23.03 -3.98
C LEU A 152 -6.36 21.62 -3.47
N LEU A 153 -5.20 21.43 -2.83
CA LEU A 153 -4.82 20.14 -2.23
C LEU A 153 -5.74 19.76 -1.07
N ALA A 154 -6.23 20.73 -0.28
CA ALA A 154 -7.20 20.45 0.76
C ALA A 154 -8.52 19.87 0.21
N ILE A 155 -8.90 20.22 -1.02
CA ILE A 155 -10.11 19.68 -1.66
C ILE A 155 -9.97 18.20 -2.06
N PHE A 156 -8.75 17.68 -2.23
CA PHE A 156 -8.57 16.24 -2.53
C PHE A 156 -9.10 15.34 -1.41
N ASP A 157 -9.31 15.86 -0.21
CA ASP A 157 -9.86 15.09 0.91
C ASP A 157 -11.41 15.01 0.91
N THR A 158 -12.08 15.56 -0.11
CA THR A 158 -13.54 15.44 -0.27
C THR A 158 -13.95 13.99 -0.48
N GLU A 159 -15.10 13.59 0.08
CA GLU A 159 -15.69 12.24 -0.11
C GLU A 159 -16.26 12.08 -1.55
N ASP A 160 -16.61 13.17 -2.23
CA ASP A 160 -17.16 13.15 -3.60
C ASP A 160 -16.08 12.83 -4.65
N ARG A 161 -16.14 11.63 -5.23
CA ARG A 161 -15.22 11.14 -6.27
C ARG A 161 -15.15 12.04 -7.49
N ARG A 162 -16.27 12.68 -7.87
CA ARG A 162 -16.34 13.55 -9.05
C ARG A 162 -15.52 14.81 -8.81
N GLU A 163 -15.63 15.37 -7.61
CA GLU A 163 -14.85 16.55 -7.22
C GLU A 163 -13.34 16.24 -7.21
N ARG A 164 -12.93 15.09 -6.65
CA ARG A 164 -11.53 14.64 -6.69
C ARG A 164 -11.01 14.49 -8.13
N ALA A 165 -11.80 13.92 -9.02
CA ALA A 165 -11.42 13.77 -10.43
C ALA A 165 -11.21 15.12 -11.12
N CYS A 166 -12.05 16.12 -10.86
CA CYS A 166 -11.87 17.47 -11.39
C CYS A 166 -10.64 18.18 -10.78
N ALA A 167 -10.46 18.10 -9.46
CA ALA A 167 -9.30 18.66 -8.76
C ALA A 167 -7.99 18.06 -9.29
N LYS A 168 -7.97 16.74 -9.54
CA LYS A 168 -6.86 16.03 -10.20
C LYS A 168 -6.48 16.67 -11.53
N MET A 169 -7.46 16.85 -12.41
CA MET A 169 -7.23 17.43 -13.74
C MET A 169 -6.70 18.87 -13.66
N ILE A 170 -7.22 19.68 -12.73
CA ILE A 170 -6.77 21.06 -12.52
C ILE A 170 -5.33 21.09 -12.01
N LEU A 171 -5.02 20.34 -10.95
CA LEU A 171 -3.68 20.32 -10.36
C LEU A 171 -2.63 19.85 -11.38
N HIS A 172 -2.96 18.83 -12.18
CA HIS A 172 -2.09 18.36 -13.25
C HIS A 172 -1.85 19.44 -14.33
N ARG A 173 -2.88 20.18 -14.75
CA ARG A 173 -2.74 21.29 -15.71
C ARG A 173 -1.91 22.44 -15.15
N ILE A 174 -2.13 22.79 -13.88
CA ILE A 174 -1.32 23.79 -13.17
C ILE A 174 0.15 23.36 -13.16
N TYR A 175 0.44 22.10 -12.81
CA TYR A 175 1.79 21.55 -12.82
C TYR A 175 2.44 21.62 -14.22
N ALA A 176 1.70 21.25 -15.26
CA ALA A 176 2.20 21.25 -16.63
C ALA A 176 2.54 22.68 -17.12
N ARG A 177 1.66 23.65 -16.85
CA ARG A 177 1.75 25.03 -17.37
C ARG A 177 2.62 25.97 -16.51
N LEU A 178 2.55 25.88 -15.19
CA LEU A 178 3.23 26.81 -14.25
C LEU A 178 4.51 26.19 -13.68
N ILE A 179 5.59 26.31 -14.45
CA ILE A 179 6.89 25.71 -14.14
C ILE A 179 7.41 26.12 -12.75
N GLN A 180 7.20 27.37 -12.32
CA GLN A 180 7.68 27.83 -11.01
C GLN A 180 7.00 27.15 -9.81
N LEU A 181 5.82 26.55 -9.99
CA LEU A 181 5.11 25.83 -8.93
C LEU A 181 5.45 24.34 -8.88
N ARG A 182 6.13 23.79 -9.90
CA ARG A 182 6.39 22.34 -9.99
C ARG A 182 7.14 21.79 -8.77
N GLY A 183 8.15 22.50 -8.28
CA GLY A 183 8.89 22.09 -7.09
C GLY A 183 7.98 22.04 -5.86
N PHE A 184 7.21 23.10 -5.64
CA PHE A 184 6.28 23.20 -4.52
C PHE A 184 5.17 22.13 -4.59
N ILE A 185 4.57 21.91 -5.76
CA ILE A 185 3.53 20.88 -5.93
C ILE A 185 4.08 19.49 -5.61
N ARG A 186 5.26 19.13 -6.11
CA ARG A 186 5.88 17.82 -5.77
C ARG A 186 6.13 17.69 -4.29
N GLU A 187 6.67 18.73 -3.65
CA GLU A 187 6.95 18.76 -2.22
C GLU A 187 5.65 18.57 -1.41
N GLN A 188 4.58 19.29 -1.74
CA GLN A 188 3.31 19.18 -1.02
C GLN A 188 2.63 17.82 -1.23
N ILE A 189 2.65 17.25 -2.45
CA ILE A 189 2.17 15.89 -2.69
C ILE A 189 2.93 14.90 -1.80
N VAL A 190 4.26 14.99 -1.76
CA VAL A 190 5.10 14.13 -0.93
C VAL A 190 4.77 14.28 0.56
N VAL A 191 4.59 15.50 1.05
CA VAL A 191 4.20 15.78 2.45
C VAL A 191 2.84 15.19 2.77
N THR A 192 1.84 15.34 1.89
CA THR A 192 0.51 14.75 2.08
C THR A 192 0.57 13.22 2.14
N LEU A 193 1.28 12.59 1.19
CA LEU A 193 1.44 11.13 1.17
C LEU A 193 2.19 10.63 2.41
N GLN A 194 3.20 11.36 2.87
CA GLN A 194 3.94 11.02 4.08
C GLN A 194 3.06 11.13 5.33
N SER A 195 2.30 12.22 5.48
CA SER A 195 1.41 12.44 6.61
C SER A 195 0.31 11.36 6.66
N PHE A 196 -0.21 10.96 5.49
CA PHE A 196 -1.15 9.84 5.39
C PHE A 196 -0.56 8.54 5.94
N VAL A 197 0.67 8.17 5.55
CA VAL A 197 1.28 6.89 5.97
C VAL A 197 1.69 6.87 7.45
N TYR A 198 2.15 7.99 8.00
CA TYR A 198 2.79 8.00 9.33
C TYR A 198 1.95 8.64 10.44
N GLU A 199 0.91 9.41 10.12
CA GLU A 199 0.14 10.18 11.11
C GLU A 199 -1.32 9.74 11.17
N ALA A 200 -2.07 9.94 10.08
CA ALA A 200 -3.54 9.89 10.15
C ALA A 200 -4.17 8.62 9.55
N GLU A 201 -3.50 7.96 8.58
CA GLU A 201 -4.10 6.92 7.72
C GLU A 201 -5.50 7.29 7.16
N GLN A 202 -5.81 8.59 7.10
CA GLN A 202 -7.08 9.16 6.66
C GLN A 202 -6.80 10.28 5.66
N PHE A 203 -7.08 10.01 4.38
CA PHE A 203 -7.09 10.99 3.30
C PHE A 203 -7.76 10.37 2.08
N ASN A 204 -8.81 10.99 1.53
CA ASN A 204 -9.62 10.38 0.46
C ASN A 204 -8.93 10.37 -0.92
N GLY A 205 -8.10 11.37 -1.22
CA GLY A 205 -7.54 11.61 -2.55
C GLY A 205 -6.18 10.98 -2.86
N ILE A 206 -5.76 9.92 -2.13
CA ILE A 206 -4.43 9.31 -2.31
C ILE A 206 -4.25 8.76 -3.73
N GLY A 207 -5.28 8.10 -4.29
CA GLY A 207 -5.23 7.56 -5.65
C GLY A 207 -5.01 8.66 -6.69
N GLU A 208 -5.78 9.74 -6.63
CA GLU A 208 -5.67 10.85 -7.58
C GLU A 208 -4.34 11.58 -7.49
N LEU A 209 -3.79 11.76 -6.28
CA LEU A 209 -2.45 12.32 -6.09
C LEU A 209 -1.36 11.41 -6.66
N LEU A 210 -1.50 10.09 -6.51
CA LEU A 210 -0.56 9.11 -7.08
C LEU A 210 -0.61 9.07 -8.60
N GLU A 211 -1.77 9.26 -9.24
CA GLU A 211 -1.83 9.37 -10.71
C GLU A 211 -1.05 10.57 -11.22
N ILE A 212 -1.21 11.73 -10.56
CA ILE A 212 -0.44 12.93 -10.90
C ILE A 212 1.05 12.66 -10.67
N PHE A 213 1.40 12.09 -9.52
CA PHE A 213 2.80 11.83 -9.18
C PHE A 213 3.44 10.82 -10.14
N GLY A 214 2.74 9.76 -10.53
CA GLY A 214 3.18 8.79 -11.55
C GLY A 214 3.42 9.47 -12.90
N SER A 215 2.52 10.35 -13.35
CA SER A 215 2.74 11.15 -14.56
C SER A 215 3.96 12.08 -14.45
N ILE A 216 4.19 12.66 -13.27
CA ILE A 216 5.39 13.47 -12.98
C ILE A 216 6.66 12.62 -13.09
N VAL A 217 6.66 11.42 -12.51
CA VAL A 217 7.80 10.47 -12.55
C VAL A 217 8.11 10.04 -13.98
N SER A 218 7.08 9.79 -14.79
CA SER A 218 7.22 9.53 -16.23
C SER A 218 7.98 10.64 -16.97
N GLY A 219 7.85 11.89 -16.51
CA GLY A 219 8.57 13.05 -17.03
C GLY A 219 9.99 13.26 -16.48
N TYR A 220 10.47 12.44 -15.53
CA TYR A 220 11.82 12.57 -14.99
C TYR A 220 12.90 12.24 -16.03
N GLN A 221 13.99 13.00 -15.95
CA GLN A 221 15.20 12.78 -16.73
C GLN A 221 16.01 11.66 -16.11
N THR A 222 16.66 10.85 -16.95
CA THR A 222 17.62 9.84 -16.54
C THR A 222 19.05 10.40 -16.66
N PRO A 223 19.96 10.12 -15.70
CA PRO A 223 19.75 9.33 -14.49
C PRO A 223 18.86 10.05 -13.47
N LEU A 224 18.10 9.27 -12.69
CA LEU A 224 17.24 9.80 -11.64
C LEU A 224 18.08 10.52 -10.56
N LYS A 225 17.54 11.61 -10.04
CA LYS A 225 18.16 12.32 -8.91
C LYS A 225 18.02 11.52 -7.62
N GLU A 226 19.00 11.64 -6.74
CA GLU A 226 19.01 10.95 -5.43
C GLU A 226 17.77 11.26 -4.60
N GLU A 227 17.30 12.52 -4.59
CA GLU A 227 16.04 12.94 -3.96
C GLU A 227 14.83 12.12 -4.44
N HIS A 228 14.76 11.79 -5.74
CA HIS A 228 13.64 11.02 -6.31
C HIS A 228 13.69 9.56 -5.84
N ILE A 229 14.90 9.00 -5.70
CA ILE A 229 15.11 7.65 -5.17
C ILE A 229 14.77 7.62 -3.66
N GLU A 230 15.16 8.66 -2.91
CA GLU A 230 14.77 8.79 -1.50
C GLU A 230 13.24 8.87 -1.34
N ASN A 231 12.56 9.63 -2.20
CA ASN A 231 11.09 9.73 -2.18
C ASN A 231 10.43 8.38 -2.47
N LEU A 232 10.95 7.61 -3.44
CA LEU A 232 10.49 6.24 -3.70
C LEU A 232 10.59 5.39 -2.41
N GLN A 233 11.75 5.40 -1.74
CA GLN A 233 11.99 4.53 -0.58
C GLN A 233 11.26 4.97 0.69
N ARG A 234 11.16 6.28 0.96
CA ARG A 234 10.64 6.81 2.23
C ARG A 234 9.15 7.11 2.21
N VAL A 235 8.57 7.33 1.03
CA VAL A 235 7.18 7.79 0.88
C VAL A 235 6.36 6.85 0.01
N ILE A 236 6.81 6.54 -1.21
CA ILE A 236 6.03 5.71 -2.14
C ILE A 236 5.95 4.24 -1.67
N LEU A 237 7.07 3.58 -1.39
CA LEU A 237 7.04 2.18 -0.95
C LEU A 237 6.27 1.99 0.38
N PRO A 238 6.37 2.88 1.38
CA PRO A 238 5.57 2.79 2.60
C PRO A 238 4.05 2.94 2.43
N LEU A 239 3.54 3.43 1.29
CA LEU A 239 2.09 3.44 0.99
C LEU A 239 1.49 2.03 0.87
N HIS A 240 2.33 0.99 0.86
CA HIS A 240 1.90 -0.39 1.02
C HIS A 240 1.43 -0.77 2.43
N LYS A 241 1.75 0.04 3.45
CA LYS A 241 1.44 -0.27 4.85
C LYS A 241 -0.06 -0.15 5.19
N PRO A 242 -0.76 0.96 4.84
CA PRO A 242 -2.14 1.18 5.28
C PRO A 242 -3.09 0.07 4.84
N GLN A 243 -4.14 -0.17 5.63
CA GLN A 243 -5.12 -1.22 5.33
C GLN A 243 -6.04 -0.85 4.15
N SER A 244 -6.26 0.45 3.95
CA SER A 244 -7.06 1.06 2.87
C SER A 244 -6.40 1.05 1.48
N ILE A 245 -5.35 0.25 1.29
CA ILE A 245 -4.59 0.17 0.02
C ILE A 245 -5.47 -0.18 -1.18
N SER A 246 -6.59 -0.89 -0.99
CA SER A 246 -7.54 -1.22 -2.05
C SER A 246 -8.03 0.00 -2.83
N ALA A 247 -8.17 1.16 -2.18
CA ALA A 247 -8.66 2.38 -2.81
C ALA A 247 -7.67 3.01 -3.81
N TYR A 248 -6.36 2.76 -3.66
CA TYR A 248 -5.32 3.44 -4.45
C TYR A 248 -4.23 2.53 -5.01
N HIS A 249 -4.32 1.20 -4.82
CA HIS A 249 -3.29 0.26 -5.26
C HIS A 249 -2.97 0.30 -6.75
N PRO A 250 -3.95 0.33 -7.69
CA PRO A 250 -3.63 0.43 -9.12
C PRO A 250 -2.77 1.66 -9.44
N GLN A 251 -3.05 2.79 -8.79
CA GLN A 251 -2.31 4.03 -8.97
C GLN A 251 -0.91 3.96 -8.34
N LEU A 252 -0.77 3.28 -7.20
CA LEU A 252 0.53 3.04 -6.55
C LEU A 252 1.42 2.14 -7.41
N ALA A 253 0.89 1.03 -7.88
CA ALA A 253 1.59 0.09 -8.76
C ALA A 253 2.06 0.80 -10.03
N TYR A 254 1.17 1.56 -10.69
CA TYR A 254 1.52 2.40 -11.83
C TYR A 254 2.67 3.37 -11.49
N CYS A 255 2.58 4.10 -10.38
CA CYS A 255 3.63 5.03 -9.99
C CYS A 255 5.00 4.36 -9.80
N ILE A 256 5.05 3.16 -9.23
CA ILE A 256 6.30 2.41 -9.02
C ILE A 256 6.81 1.82 -10.34
N ALA A 257 5.92 1.31 -11.20
CA ALA A 257 6.26 0.90 -12.56
C ALA A 257 6.93 2.05 -13.34
N GLN A 258 6.43 3.29 -13.21
CA GLN A 258 7.07 4.46 -13.82
C GLN A 258 8.49 4.74 -13.28
N PHE A 259 8.80 4.40 -12.03
CA PHE A 259 10.18 4.45 -11.53
C PHE A 259 11.06 3.36 -12.16
N LEU A 260 10.53 2.13 -12.27
CA LEU A 260 11.25 1.00 -12.88
C LEU A 260 11.55 1.22 -14.37
N GLU A 261 10.62 1.83 -15.11
CA GLU A 261 10.84 2.22 -16.52
C GLU A 261 12.03 3.18 -16.68
N LYS A 262 12.35 3.97 -15.65
CA LYS A 262 13.47 4.92 -15.68
C LYS A 262 14.79 4.27 -15.28
N ASP A 263 14.75 3.34 -14.34
CA ASP A 263 15.93 2.66 -13.82
C ASP A 263 15.54 1.29 -13.21
N THR A 264 15.85 0.21 -13.92
CA THR A 264 15.53 -1.15 -13.50
C THR A 264 16.34 -1.62 -12.30
N SER A 265 17.48 -0.97 -11.99
CA SER A 265 18.28 -1.30 -10.80
C SER A 265 17.54 -1.00 -9.49
N LEU A 266 16.47 -0.20 -9.56
CA LEU A 266 15.59 0.10 -8.44
C LEU A 266 14.79 -1.11 -7.96
N LEU A 267 14.65 -2.17 -8.77
CA LEU A 267 13.92 -3.39 -8.43
C LEU A 267 14.33 -3.95 -7.07
N ARG A 268 15.64 -3.98 -6.79
CA ARG A 268 16.18 -4.47 -5.53
C ARG A 268 15.61 -3.71 -4.33
N TYR A 269 15.46 -2.39 -4.44
CA TYR A 269 14.88 -1.56 -3.38
C TYR A 269 13.36 -1.73 -3.29
N ILE A 270 12.67 -1.81 -4.42
CA ILE A 270 11.22 -1.98 -4.49
C ILE A 270 10.79 -3.31 -3.87
N VAL A 271 11.43 -4.41 -4.27
CA VAL A 271 11.10 -5.75 -3.79
C VAL A 271 11.49 -5.93 -2.33
N ASN A 272 12.75 -5.65 -1.96
CA ASN A 272 13.24 -5.93 -0.60
C ASN A 272 12.80 -4.87 0.42
N GLY A 273 12.71 -3.60 0.02
CA GLY A 273 12.35 -2.47 0.88
C GLY A 273 10.86 -2.12 0.87
N GLY A 274 10.10 -2.61 -0.11
CA GLY A 274 8.67 -2.42 -0.27
C GLY A 274 7.91 -3.73 -0.11
N ILE A 275 7.69 -4.45 -1.21
CA ILE A 275 6.77 -5.61 -1.31
C ILE A 275 7.07 -6.67 -0.24
N LEU A 276 8.30 -7.17 -0.15
CA LEU A 276 8.65 -8.24 0.79
C LEU A 276 8.74 -7.75 2.25
N LYS A 277 9.09 -6.47 2.46
CA LYS A 277 9.17 -5.85 3.78
C LYS A 277 7.78 -5.66 4.38
N TYR A 278 6.82 -5.19 3.58
CA TYR A 278 5.45 -4.90 3.99
C TYR A 278 4.47 -6.03 3.69
N TRP A 279 4.99 -7.23 3.41
CA TRP A 279 4.18 -8.37 3.00
C TRP A 279 3.05 -8.65 4.01
N PRO A 280 1.79 -8.65 3.58
CA PRO A 280 0.63 -8.83 4.46
C PRO A 280 0.59 -10.24 5.04
N ARG A 281 0.32 -10.35 6.35
CA ARG A 281 0.25 -11.63 7.07
C ARG A 281 -1.17 -12.07 7.41
N THR A 282 -2.10 -11.12 7.49
CA THR A 282 -3.47 -11.34 7.99
C THR A 282 -4.55 -11.08 6.95
N GLN A 283 -4.25 -10.35 5.86
CA GLN A 283 -5.21 -9.94 4.84
C GLN A 283 -4.86 -10.59 3.49
N SER A 284 -5.62 -11.61 3.09
CA SER A 284 -5.36 -12.39 1.87
C SER A 284 -5.54 -11.58 0.59
N ALA A 285 -6.57 -10.74 0.50
CA ALA A 285 -6.80 -9.87 -0.66
C ALA A 285 -5.61 -8.94 -0.92
N LYS A 286 -5.09 -8.30 0.14
CA LYS A 286 -3.87 -7.48 0.06
C LYS A 286 -2.65 -8.28 -0.39
N ALA A 287 -2.53 -9.54 0.03
CA ALA A 287 -1.45 -10.42 -0.43
C ALA A 287 -1.54 -10.73 -1.92
N VAL A 288 -2.76 -10.92 -2.44
CA VAL A 288 -3.01 -11.09 -3.88
C VAL A 288 -2.65 -9.83 -4.66
N MET A 289 -2.97 -8.64 -4.14
CA MET A 289 -2.58 -7.36 -4.75
C MET A 289 -1.04 -7.24 -4.88
N PHE A 290 -0.30 -7.58 -3.82
CA PHE A 290 1.17 -7.58 -3.83
C PHE A 290 1.75 -8.61 -4.82
N LEU A 291 1.10 -9.75 -5.01
CA LEU A 291 1.50 -10.74 -6.02
C LEU A 291 1.29 -10.22 -7.44
N ASN A 292 0.19 -9.49 -7.69
CA ASN A 292 -0.06 -8.85 -8.99
C ASN A 292 1.01 -7.83 -9.31
N GLU A 293 1.28 -6.93 -8.37
CA GLU A 293 2.30 -5.89 -8.51
C GLU A 293 3.71 -6.51 -8.68
N LEU A 294 4.03 -7.54 -7.90
CA LEU A 294 5.33 -8.22 -8.00
C LEU A 294 5.51 -8.89 -9.38
N GLU A 295 4.48 -9.54 -9.92
CA GLU A 295 4.55 -10.12 -11.26
C GLU A 295 4.80 -9.05 -12.32
N GLU A 296 4.04 -7.96 -12.28
CA GLU A 296 4.20 -6.82 -13.21
C GLU A 296 5.65 -6.29 -13.17
N PHE A 297 6.19 -6.06 -11.98
CA PHE A 297 7.55 -5.52 -11.85
C PHE A 297 8.64 -6.50 -12.30
N LEU A 298 8.46 -7.80 -12.07
CA LEU A 298 9.42 -8.80 -12.52
C LEU A 298 9.39 -8.98 -14.05
N GLU A 299 8.27 -8.72 -14.71
CA GLU A 299 8.16 -8.76 -16.17
C GLU A 299 8.87 -7.57 -16.85
N MET A 300 8.99 -6.44 -16.18
CA MET A 300 9.57 -5.20 -16.73
C MET A 300 11.10 -5.13 -16.68
N VAL A 301 11.77 -6.05 -15.99
CA VAL A 301 13.20 -5.95 -15.68
C VAL A 301 14.09 -6.89 -16.49
N THR A 302 15.38 -6.59 -16.48
CA THR A 302 16.40 -7.44 -17.12
C THR A 302 16.85 -8.56 -16.18
N GLU A 303 17.46 -9.60 -16.75
CA GLU A 303 17.95 -10.77 -16.01
C GLU A 303 18.97 -10.42 -14.89
N PRO A 304 19.95 -9.50 -15.09
CA PRO A 304 20.84 -9.08 -14.01
C PRO A 304 20.12 -8.42 -12.82
N ASP A 305 19.06 -7.64 -13.07
CA ASP A 305 18.26 -7.03 -12.01
C ASP A 305 17.43 -8.08 -11.27
N PHE A 306 16.87 -9.05 -12.01
CA PHE A 306 16.15 -10.20 -11.47
C PHE A 306 17.03 -11.06 -10.55
N GLU A 307 18.29 -11.33 -10.93
CA GLU A 307 19.24 -12.08 -10.10
C GLU A 307 19.38 -11.50 -8.67
N SER A 308 19.27 -10.17 -8.55
CA SER A 308 19.40 -9.48 -7.26
C SER A 308 18.23 -9.73 -6.29
N VAL A 309 17.09 -10.23 -6.79
CA VAL A 309 15.85 -10.44 -6.03
C VAL A 309 15.27 -11.86 -6.15
N MET A 310 15.75 -12.69 -7.08
CA MET A 310 15.14 -13.98 -7.39
C MET A 310 15.01 -14.90 -6.16
N VAL A 311 16.06 -15.02 -5.34
CA VAL A 311 16.05 -15.91 -4.17
C VAL A 311 15.01 -15.49 -3.13
N PRO A 312 14.97 -14.23 -2.64
CA PRO A 312 13.94 -13.83 -1.68
C PRO A 312 12.51 -13.85 -2.27
N VAL A 313 12.34 -13.56 -3.56
CA VAL A 313 11.04 -13.68 -4.25
C VAL A 313 10.56 -15.12 -4.29
N PHE A 314 11.37 -16.06 -4.76
CA PHE A 314 10.97 -17.45 -4.89
C PHE A 314 10.78 -18.13 -3.54
N LYS A 315 11.50 -17.71 -2.49
CA LYS A 315 11.18 -18.11 -1.10
C LYS A 315 9.79 -17.63 -0.68
N ARG A 316 9.38 -16.43 -1.09
CA ARG A 316 8.05 -15.90 -0.80
C ARG A 316 6.96 -16.66 -1.57
N LEU A 317 7.17 -16.91 -2.86
CA LEU A 317 6.25 -17.70 -3.68
C LEU A 317 6.09 -19.13 -3.14
N ALA A 318 7.21 -19.78 -2.80
CA ALA A 318 7.21 -21.13 -2.20
C ALA A 318 6.37 -21.20 -0.91
N ALA A 319 6.48 -20.19 -0.03
CA ALA A 319 5.62 -20.11 1.15
C ALA A 319 4.13 -19.96 0.77
N GLY A 320 3.84 -19.20 -0.29
CA GLY A 320 2.50 -19.03 -0.84
C GLY A 320 1.88 -20.32 -1.38
N TYR A 321 2.65 -21.19 -2.04
CA TYR A 321 2.16 -22.46 -2.62
C TYR A 321 1.52 -23.39 -1.58
N THR A 322 1.97 -23.29 -0.33
CA THR A 322 1.49 -24.12 0.79
C THR A 322 0.42 -23.44 1.65
N ASN A 323 -0.05 -22.25 1.24
CA ASN A 323 -1.03 -21.50 2.01
C ASN A 323 -2.40 -22.20 1.99
N CYS A 324 -3.08 -22.26 3.13
CA CYS A 324 -4.40 -22.87 3.23
C CYS A 324 -5.49 -22.10 2.47
N HIS A 325 -5.30 -20.79 2.24
CA HIS A 325 -6.22 -19.95 1.50
C HIS A 325 -6.02 -20.13 0.00
N PHE A 326 -6.97 -20.79 -0.67
CA PHE A 326 -6.78 -21.27 -2.04
C PHE A 326 -6.44 -20.14 -3.04
N GLN A 327 -7.12 -18.98 -3.00
CA GLN A 327 -6.84 -17.88 -3.94
C GLN A 327 -5.39 -17.37 -3.84
N LEU A 328 -4.81 -17.38 -2.63
CA LEU A 328 -3.45 -16.91 -2.41
C LEU A 328 -2.43 -17.96 -2.90
N ALA A 329 -2.69 -19.24 -2.65
CA ALA A 329 -1.86 -20.33 -3.13
C ALA A 329 -1.89 -20.43 -4.66
N GLU A 330 -3.09 -20.41 -5.25
CA GLU A 330 -3.29 -20.39 -6.70
C GLU A 330 -2.59 -19.18 -7.33
N ARG A 331 -2.83 -17.96 -6.81
CA ARG A 331 -2.19 -16.76 -7.35
C ARG A 331 -0.68 -16.82 -7.28
N SER A 332 -0.12 -17.35 -6.19
CA SER A 332 1.34 -17.52 -6.01
C SER A 332 1.91 -18.46 -7.08
N LEU A 333 1.24 -19.57 -7.36
CA LEU A 333 1.64 -20.53 -8.39
C LEU A 333 1.60 -19.90 -9.80
N ILE A 334 0.53 -19.17 -10.11
CA ILE A 334 0.30 -18.55 -11.42
C ILE A 334 1.40 -17.52 -11.79
N VAL A 335 2.08 -16.88 -10.83
CA VAL A 335 3.25 -16.00 -11.14
C VAL A 335 4.29 -16.73 -11.99
N THR A 336 4.47 -18.03 -11.77
CA THR A 336 5.44 -18.85 -12.53
C THR A 336 4.95 -19.27 -13.92
N TYR A 337 3.70 -18.94 -14.28
CA TYR A 337 3.18 -19.14 -15.64
C TYR A 337 3.62 -18.03 -16.58
N ASN A 338 3.96 -16.86 -16.05
CA ASN A 338 4.54 -15.77 -16.83
C ASN A 338 5.83 -16.25 -17.52
N ALA A 339 5.82 -16.19 -18.85
CA ALA A 339 6.90 -16.75 -19.66
C ALA A 339 8.24 -16.04 -19.41
N THR A 340 8.21 -14.72 -19.22
CA THR A 340 9.40 -13.90 -18.98
C THR A 340 10.04 -14.27 -17.64
N ILE A 341 9.22 -14.30 -16.58
CA ILE A 341 9.69 -14.66 -15.22
C ILE A 341 10.23 -16.08 -15.20
N PHE A 342 9.50 -17.03 -15.80
CA PHE A 342 9.92 -18.42 -15.82
C PHE A 342 11.21 -18.62 -16.63
N SER A 343 11.37 -17.93 -17.76
CA SER A 343 12.58 -17.98 -18.57
C SER A 343 13.80 -17.53 -17.75
N MET A 344 13.73 -16.37 -17.10
CA MET A 344 14.82 -15.89 -16.24
C MET A 344 15.09 -16.83 -15.06
N ALA A 345 14.02 -17.35 -14.43
CA ALA A 345 14.16 -18.31 -13.35
C ALA A 345 14.83 -19.64 -13.78
N SER A 346 14.57 -20.09 -15.02
CA SER A 346 15.12 -21.33 -15.55
C SER A 346 16.64 -21.29 -15.73
N HIS A 347 17.21 -20.13 -16.04
CA HIS A 347 18.66 -19.94 -16.14
C HIS A 347 19.38 -20.06 -14.78
N HIS A 348 18.64 -19.87 -13.68
CA HIS A 348 19.13 -19.99 -12.30
C HIS A 348 18.48 -21.16 -11.54
N ALA A 349 18.15 -22.24 -12.26
CA ALA A 349 17.49 -23.41 -11.69
C ALA A 349 18.27 -24.03 -10.52
N ASP A 350 19.61 -23.97 -10.56
CA ASP A 350 20.51 -24.46 -9.52
C ASP A 350 20.23 -23.84 -8.14
N GLN A 351 19.82 -22.57 -8.10
CA GLN A 351 19.51 -21.84 -6.87
C GLN A 351 18.01 -21.86 -6.55
N LEU A 352 17.15 -21.82 -7.55
CA LEU A 352 15.70 -21.66 -7.36
C LEU A 352 14.98 -23.00 -7.17
N LEU A 353 15.39 -24.06 -7.88
CA LEU A 353 14.73 -25.36 -7.81
C LEU A 353 14.76 -25.97 -6.40
N PRO A 354 15.87 -25.94 -5.64
CA PRO A 354 15.89 -26.41 -4.25
C PRO A 354 14.91 -25.66 -3.32
N ILE A 355 14.55 -24.42 -3.66
CA ILE A 355 13.62 -23.59 -2.88
C ILE A 355 12.17 -23.96 -3.19
N VAL A 356 11.81 -24.09 -4.46
CA VAL A 356 10.42 -24.33 -4.88
C VAL A 356 10.02 -25.78 -4.83
N LEU A 357 10.93 -26.72 -5.08
CA LEU A 357 10.63 -28.15 -5.17
C LEU A 357 9.94 -28.70 -3.90
N PRO A 358 10.44 -28.43 -2.67
CA PRO A 358 9.77 -28.90 -1.46
C PRO A 358 8.35 -28.34 -1.32
N ALA A 359 8.16 -27.07 -1.67
CA ALA A 359 6.88 -26.38 -1.58
C ALA A 359 5.88 -26.89 -2.61
N LEU A 360 6.31 -27.12 -3.85
CA LEU A 360 5.48 -27.72 -4.90
C LEU A 360 5.05 -29.14 -4.54
N LYS A 361 5.97 -29.96 -3.98
CA LYS A 361 5.63 -31.30 -3.48
C LYS A 361 4.63 -31.27 -2.32
N ALA A 362 4.69 -30.27 -1.46
CA ALA A 362 3.66 -30.06 -0.43
C ALA A 362 2.32 -29.59 -1.06
N ALA A 363 2.36 -28.73 -2.07
CA ALA A 363 1.18 -28.26 -2.78
C ALA A 363 0.44 -29.37 -3.57
N GLN A 364 1.14 -30.41 -4.04
CA GLN A 364 0.50 -31.62 -4.59
C GLN A 364 -0.39 -32.36 -3.56
N GLN A 365 -0.23 -32.09 -2.26
CA GLN A 365 -1.05 -32.65 -1.18
C GLN A 365 -2.05 -31.62 -0.62
N HIS A 366 -2.22 -30.48 -1.29
CA HIS A 366 -3.13 -29.42 -0.86
C HIS A 366 -4.60 -29.90 -0.93
N TRP A 367 -5.48 -29.41 -0.07
CA TRP A 367 -6.88 -29.86 -0.02
C TRP A 367 -7.69 -29.53 -1.29
N HIS A 368 -7.29 -28.47 -2.00
CA HIS A 368 -7.93 -27.99 -3.22
C HIS A 368 -7.30 -28.60 -4.48
N ILE A 369 -8.10 -29.30 -5.28
CA ILE A 369 -7.64 -30.05 -6.48
C ILE A 369 -6.95 -29.13 -7.49
N GLY A 370 -7.52 -27.96 -7.78
CA GLY A 370 -6.91 -27.03 -8.73
C GLY A 370 -5.49 -26.61 -8.33
N ILE A 371 -5.16 -26.54 -7.04
CA ILE A 371 -3.79 -26.22 -6.59
C ILE A 371 -2.84 -27.40 -6.83
N GLN A 372 -3.34 -28.63 -6.67
CA GLN A 372 -2.58 -29.84 -6.99
C GLN A 372 -2.22 -29.87 -8.48
N ASP A 373 -3.18 -29.57 -9.37
CA ASP A 373 -2.99 -29.55 -10.82
C ASP A 373 -1.97 -28.47 -11.25
N HIS A 374 -2.05 -27.27 -10.67
CA HIS A 374 -1.06 -26.21 -10.91
C HIS A 374 0.33 -26.65 -10.42
N ALA A 375 0.43 -27.25 -9.23
CA ALA A 375 1.70 -27.73 -8.69
C ALA A 375 2.33 -28.81 -9.56
N GLU A 376 1.54 -29.76 -10.06
CA GLU A 376 2.01 -30.80 -10.99
C GLU A 376 2.51 -30.21 -12.31
N THR A 377 1.75 -29.28 -12.89
CA THR A 377 2.13 -28.57 -14.13
C THR A 377 3.47 -27.84 -13.98
N ILE A 378 3.67 -27.17 -12.85
CA ILE A 378 4.92 -26.42 -12.58
C ILE A 378 6.09 -27.38 -12.33
N LEU A 379 5.85 -28.52 -11.65
CA LEU A 379 6.88 -29.54 -11.45
C LEU A 379 7.37 -30.12 -12.78
N GLU A 380 6.47 -30.44 -13.70
CA GLU A 380 6.84 -30.94 -15.03
C GLU A 380 7.61 -29.88 -15.83
N LYS A 381 7.23 -28.59 -15.72
CA LYS A 381 8.02 -27.49 -16.29
C LYS A 381 9.45 -27.46 -15.76
N TRP A 382 9.64 -27.50 -14.44
CA TRP A 382 10.98 -27.50 -13.83
C TRP A 382 11.81 -28.73 -14.20
N LYS A 383 11.17 -29.90 -14.25
CA LYS A 383 11.82 -31.14 -14.71
C LYS A 383 12.27 -31.04 -16.17
N GLY A 384 11.52 -30.34 -17.02
CA GLY A 384 11.88 -30.06 -18.40
C GLY A 384 13.08 -29.12 -18.58
N VAL A 385 13.39 -28.27 -17.58
CA VAL A 385 14.53 -27.34 -17.61
C VAL A 385 15.85 -28.10 -17.42
N ASP A 386 15.97 -28.86 -16.33
CA ASP A 386 17.14 -29.68 -16.03
C ASP A 386 16.70 -30.96 -15.28
N PRO A 387 16.54 -32.08 -16.00
CA PRO A 387 16.13 -33.35 -15.40
C PRO A 387 17.13 -33.89 -14.36
N ASP A 388 18.44 -33.70 -14.59
CA ASP A 388 19.49 -34.25 -13.72
C ASP A 388 19.56 -33.47 -12.40
N LEU A 389 19.44 -32.14 -12.45
CA LEU A 389 19.31 -31.31 -11.27
C LEU A 389 18.01 -31.65 -10.51
N PHE A 390 16.89 -31.81 -11.23
CA PHE A 390 15.61 -32.16 -10.62
C PHE A 390 15.68 -33.46 -9.81
N GLU A 391 16.24 -34.53 -10.39
CA GLU A 391 16.40 -35.81 -9.69
C GLU A 391 17.34 -35.71 -8.48
N ARG A 392 18.43 -34.92 -8.59
CA ARG A 392 19.32 -34.65 -7.44
C ARG A 392 18.58 -33.94 -6.30
N CYS A 393 17.85 -32.87 -6.60
CA CYS A 393 17.07 -32.14 -5.60
C CYS A 393 15.94 -33.00 -5.00
N MET A 394 15.34 -33.91 -5.77
CA MET A 394 14.36 -34.88 -5.27
C MET A 394 14.99 -35.87 -4.28
N HIS A 395 16.19 -36.36 -4.57
CA HIS A 395 16.94 -37.23 -3.65
C HIS A 395 17.34 -36.49 -2.37
N GLU A 396 17.83 -35.26 -2.47
CA GLU A 396 18.15 -34.40 -1.32
C GLU A 396 16.91 -34.14 -0.45
N LEU A 397 15.77 -33.82 -1.06
CA LEU A 397 14.51 -33.64 -0.34
C LEU A 397 14.06 -34.91 0.40
N ALA A 398 14.24 -36.09 -0.20
CA ALA A 398 13.94 -37.36 0.46
C ALA A 398 14.86 -37.61 1.66
N HIS A 399 16.16 -37.35 1.49
CA HIS A 399 17.15 -37.44 2.57
C HIS A 399 16.84 -36.48 3.72
N ASP A 400 16.54 -35.22 3.41
CA ASP A 400 16.19 -34.21 4.42
C ASP A 400 14.92 -34.58 5.20
N LYS A 401 13.91 -35.15 4.52
CA LYS A 401 12.70 -35.67 5.19
C LYS A 401 13.02 -36.81 6.14
N GLU A 402 13.88 -37.75 5.75
CA GLU A 402 14.30 -38.84 6.62
C GLU A 402 15.07 -38.33 7.84
N MET A 403 16.00 -37.40 7.63
CA MET A 403 16.76 -36.75 8.70
C MET A 403 15.85 -35.97 9.65
N GLU A 404 14.83 -35.28 9.15
CA GLU A 404 13.87 -34.56 9.98
C GLU A 404 12.98 -35.52 10.78
N ILE A 405 12.50 -36.61 10.18
CA ILE A 405 11.77 -37.67 10.92
C ILE A 405 12.64 -38.23 12.04
N LYS A 406 13.94 -38.45 11.78
CA LYS A 406 14.88 -38.91 12.80
C LYS A 406 15.05 -37.88 13.93
N ARG A 407 15.24 -36.59 13.60
CA ARG A 407 15.32 -35.51 14.60
C ARG A 407 14.05 -35.42 15.46
N ILE A 408 12.87 -35.53 14.87
CA ILE A 408 11.60 -35.50 15.59
C ILE A 408 11.50 -36.71 16.54
N LYS A 409 11.89 -37.91 16.08
CA LYS A 409 11.95 -39.11 16.93
C LYS A 409 12.93 -38.92 18.11
N ASP A 410 14.14 -38.44 17.84
CA ASP A 410 15.15 -38.21 18.87
C ASP A 410 14.68 -37.17 19.90
N ARG A 411 14.03 -36.10 19.43
CA ARG A 411 13.41 -35.08 20.29
C ARG A 411 12.29 -35.67 21.15
N ASN A 412 11.40 -36.47 20.56
CA ASN A 412 10.30 -37.10 21.31
C ASN A 412 10.83 -38.08 22.36
N ASN A 413 11.84 -38.88 22.02
CA ASN A 413 12.51 -39.78 22.96
C ASN A 413 13.15 -39.02 24.12
N LEU A 414 13.75 -37.85 23.86
CA LEU A 414 14.29 -36.99 24.90
C LEU A 414 13.18 -36.47 25.83
N TRP A 415 12.06 -35.99 25.27
CA TRP A 415 10.91 -35.55 26.07
C TRP A 415 10.33 -36.68 26.92
N THR A 416 10.16 -37.88 26.37
CA THR A 416 9.70 -39.04 27.15
C THR A 416 10.64 -39.37 28.31
N LYS A 417 11.96 -39.34 28.09
CA LYS A 417 12.93 -39.52 29.17
C LYS A 417 12.78 -38.44 30.25
N ILE A 418 12.63 -37.18 29.86
CA ILE A 418 12.42 -36.06 30.80
C ILE A 418 11.14 -36.29 31.62
N GLU A 419 10.04 -36.69 30.98
CA GLU A 419 8.78 -37.01 31.65
C GLU A 419 8.92 -38.18 32.64
N GLU A 420 9.62 -39.25 32.26
CA GLU A 420 9.90 -40.40 33.14
C GLU A 420 10.77 -40.00 34.35
N PHE A 421 11.81 -39.19 34.15
CA PHE A 421 12.65 -38.67 35.23
C PHE A 421 11.85 -37.75 36.17
N ALA A 422 11.02 -36.87 35.62
CA ALA A 422 10.17 -36.00 36.41
C ALA A 422 9.12 -36.78 37.21
N ALA A 423 8.51 -37.82 36.63
CA ALA A 423 7.56 -38.69 37.31
C ALA A 423 8.22 -39.45 38.47
N LYS A 424 9.40 -40.04 38.24
CA LYS A 424 10.18 -40.71 39.30
C LYS A 424 10.57 -39.77 40.43
N HIS A 425 10.99 -38.54 40.10
CA HIS A 425 11.32 -37.54 41.12
C HIS A 425 10.09 -37.11 41.94
N SER A 426 8.92 -36.96 41.28
CA SER A 426 7.65 -36.67 41.96
C SER A 426 7.24 -37.80 42.91
N GLU A 427 7.36 -39.06 42.48
CA GLU A 427 7.10 -40.25 43.31
C GLU A 427 8.07 -40.36 44.50
N LEU A 428 9.36 -40.07 44.29
CA LEU A 428 10.36 -40.03 45.36
C LEU A 428 10.07 -38.92 46.38
N MET A 429 9.66 -37.73 45.93
CA MET A 429 9.26 -36.64 46.82
C MET A 429 8.00 -37.01 47.63
N LEU A 430 6.99 -37.62 47.00
CA LEU A 430 5.77 -38.10 47.68
C LEU A 430 6.08 -39.20 48.72
N ASN A 431 7.00 -40.12 48.42
CA ASN A 431 7.42 -41.18 49.34
C ASN A 431 8.32 -40.66 50.47
N SER A 432 9.16 -39.64 50.21
CA SER A 432 9.98 -39.01 51.26
C SER A 432 9.15 -38.23 52.28
N HIS A 433 8.02 -37.64 51.87
CA HIS A 433 7.06 -37.03 52.79
C HIS A 433 6.29 -38.04 53.65
N ALA A 434 6.32 -39.34 53.31
CA ALA A 434 5.75 -40.40 54.13
C ALA A 434 6.74 -40.94 55.20
N GLU A 435 8.05 -40.72 55.06
CA GLU A 435 9.07 -41.32 55.95
C GLU A 435 9.95 -40.34 56.73
N THR A 436 9.92 -39.02 56.51
CA THR A 436 10.69 -38.08 57.35
C THR A 436 9.89 -36.85 57.80
N ASN A 437 9.30 -36.98 58.99
CA ASN A 437 9.37 -35.88 59.96
C ASN A 437 10.85 -35.64 60.29
N ALA A 438 11.30 -34.41 60.07
CA ALA A 438 12.57 -33.81 60.46
C ALA A 438 13.79 -33.99 59.52
N THR A 439 14.27 -32.84 59.05
CA THR A 439 15.59 -32.50 58.48
C THR A 439 15.90 -33.01 57.06
N GLY A 440 15.91 -32.11 56.04
CA GLY A 440 16.31 -32.52 54.69
C GLY A 440 16.40 -31.49 53.56
N ASP A 441 16.49 -30.17 53.79
CA ASP A 441 16.51 -29.18 52.67
C ASP A 441 17.84 -29.10 51.88
N ILE A 442 18.87 -29.88 52.24
CA ILE A 442 20.18 -29.86 51.56
C ILE A 442 20.33 -31.04 50.58
N ALA A 443 19.64 -32.16 50.80
CA ALA A 443 19.78 -33.37 49.97
C ALA A 443 19.04 -33.30 48.61
N ALA A 444 17.98 -32.49 48.52
CA ALA A 444 17.20 -32.35 47.29
C ALA A 444 17.97 -31.61 46.17
N HIS A 445 18.83 -30.66 46.53
CA HIS A 445 19.59 -29.87 45.57
C HIS A 445 20.74 -30.64 44.89
N ASP A 446 21.40 -31.55 45.61
CA ASP A 446 22.46 -32.39 45.05
C ASP A 446 21.87 -33.50 44.15
N SER A 447 20.71 -34.06 44.49
CA SER A 447 20.02 -35.07 43.68
C SER A 447 19.57 -34.54 42.31
N VAL A 448 19.04 -33.31 42.24
CA VAL A 448 18.65 -32.67 40.98
C VAL A 448 19.87 -32.40 40.09
N ARG A 449 21.00 -32.05 40.70
CA ARG A 449 22.25 -31.73 39.98
C ARG A 449 22.95 -33.00 39.46
N GLU A 450 22.88 -34.08 40.20
CA GLU A 450 23.39 -35.41 39.80
C GLU A 450 22.51 -36.02 38.70
N ALA A 451 21.18 -35.93 38.82
CA ALA A 451 20.25 -36.35 37.77
C ALA A 451 20.39 -35.54 36.47
N ALA A 452 20.65 -34.23 36.57
CA ALA A 452 20.96 -33.40 35.41
C ALA A 452 22.31 -33.79 34.76
N SER A 453 23.29 -34.21 35.55
CA SER A 453 24.59 -34.70 35.05
C SER A 453 24.47 -36.06 34.35
N GLU A 454 23.64 -36.97 34.85
CA GLU A 454 23.33 -38.25 34.21
C GLU A 454 22.54 -38.09 32.91
N LEU A 455 21.57 -37.16 32.87
CA LEU A 455 20.82 -36.81 31.65
C LEU A 455 21.71 -36.28 30.51
N LEU A 456 22.84 -35.67 30.86
CA LEU A 456 23.73 -34.99 29.93
C LEU A 456 24.93 -35.83 29.46
N ASN A 457 25.19 -37.02 30.03
CA ASN A 457 26.38 -37.84 29.72
C ASN A 457 27.70 -37.02 29.69
N GLY A 458 27.83 -36.03 30.59
CA GLY A 458 29.00 -35.13 30.62
C GLY A 458 29.11 -34.14 29.45
N GLY A 459 28.10 -34.03 28.58
CA GLY A 459 28.05 -33.06 27.48
C GLY A 459 27.35 -31.76 27.88
N THR A 460 28.03 -30.63 27.77
CA THR A 460 27.39 -29.30 27.79
C THR A 460 26.44 -29.16 26.60
N LEU A 461 25.14 -29.02 26.89
CA LEU A 461 24.10 -28.76 25.89
C LEU A 461 24.22 -27.31 25.40
N ASN A 462 25.02 -27.07 24.34
CA ASN A 462 24.91 -25.84 23.55
C ASN A 462 23.72 -25.97 22.58
N TYR A 463 22.50 -25.96 23.12
CA TYR A 463 21.30 -25.86 22.29
C TYR A 463 20.74 -24.46 22.39
N THR A 464 20.85 -23.73 21.28
CA THR A 464 20.04 -22.55 21.01
C THR A 464 18.58 -22.96 20.87
N ILE A 465 17.74 -22.54 21.80
CA ILE A 465 16.28 -22.63 21.69
C ILE A 465 15.82 -21.56 20.69
N PRO A 466 15.18 -21.91 19.55
CA PRO A 466 14.54 -20.92 18.71
C PRO A 466 13.20 -20.55 19.34
N THR A 467 13.12 -19.39 19.99
CA THR A 467 11.83 -18.78 20.31
C THR A 467 11.16 -18.27 19.04
N ARG A 468 9.82 -18.34 18.99
CA ARG A 468 8.94 -17.96 17.87
C ARG A 468 9.05 -16.49 17.41
N TYR A 469 9.94 -15.70 17.99
CA TYR A 469 10.31 -14.35 17.56
C TYR A 469 11.83 -14.22 17.53
N GLY A 470 12.34 -13.79 16.37
CA GLY A 470 13.65 -13.18 16.06
C GLY A 470 14.88 -13.52 16.94
N ARG A 471 15.94 -14.00 16.26
CA ARG A 471 17.32 -14.14 16.75
C ARG A 471 17.70 -13.16 17.87
N ARG A 472 17.73 -13.64 19.12
CA ARG A 472 18.66 -13.18 20.16
C ARG A 472 19.31 -14.41 20.79
N GLN A 473 20.64 -14.47 20.74
CA GLN A 473 21.42 -15.48 21.45
C GLN A 473 21.34 -15.18 22.95
N LEU A 474 20.70 -16.06 23.71
CA LEU A 474 20.83 -16.12 25.16
C LEU A 474 21.67 -17.34 25.49
N VAL A 475 22.93 -17.09 25.88
CA VAL A 475 23.79 -18.10 26.50
C VAL A 475 23.35 -18.20 27.96
N LEU A 476 22.56 -19.22 28.29
CA LEU A 476 22.26 -19.56 29.67
C LEU A 476 23.48 -20.29 30.26
N SER A 477 24.37 -19.52 30.90
CA SER A 477 25.27 -20.07 31.91
C SER A 477 24.49 -20.18 33.21
N LEU A 478 24.14 -21.40 33.61
CA LEU A 478 23.50 -21.68 34.89
C LEU A 478 24.52 -21.41 36.02
N SER A 479 24.53 -20.18 36.50
CA SER A 479 25.02 -19.82 37.83
C SER A 479 23.84 -19.22 38.58
N LEU A 480 23.17 -20.04 39.38
CA LEU A 480 22.16 -19.58 40.34
C LEU A 480 22.89 -18.88 41.50
N PRO A 481 22.47 -17.66 41.83
CA PRO A 481 22.08 -17.41 43.20
C PRO A 481 20.68 -16.79 43.21
N LEU A 482 19.85 -17.13 44.21
CA LEU A 482 19.08 -16.10 44.94
C LEU A 482 18.23 -16.71 46.06
N SER A 483 18.43 -16.12 47.23
CA SER A 483 17.54 -16.10 48.38
C SER A 483 16.24 -15.36 48.06
N LEU A 484 15.12 -15.92 48.56
CA LEU A 484 13.75 -15.41 48.56
C LEU A 484 13.55 -14.08 49.31
N SER A 485 12.52 -13.32 48.92
CA SER A 485 11.51 -12.83 49.88
C SER A 485 10.16 -12.55 49.20
N LEU A 486 9.11 -13.08 49.83
CA LEU A 486 7.69 -13.02 49.51
C LEU A 486 7.04 -11.64 49.75
N SER A 487 5.96 -11.33 49.00
CA SER A 487 4.65 -10.92 49.58
C SER A 487 3.53 -10.71 48.54
N ASN A 488 2.56 -11.64 48.55
CA ASN A 488 1.09 -11.48 48.50
C ASN A 488 0.29 -10.83 47.33
N PRO A 489 -1.03 -11.15 47.18
CA PRO A 489 -1.64 -11.45 45.88
C PRO A 489 -2.93 -10.67 45.49
N HIS A 490 -3.28 -10.81 44.19
CA HIS A 490 -4.59 -10.66 43.51
C HIS A 490 -5.25 -9.26 43.33
N PRO A 491 -6.20 -9.08 42.35
CA PRO A 491 -6.45 -9.80 41.09
C PRO A 491 -6.69 -8.87 39.86
N LEU A 492 -6.52 -9.42 38.64
CA LEU A 492 -6.98 -8.84 37.37
C LEU A 492 -8.45 -9.22 37.13
N ILE A 493 -9.24 -8.23 36.73
CA ILE A 493 -10.62 -8.34 36.23
C ILE A 493 -10.56 -8.64 34.72
N ILE A 494 -11.52 -9.45 34.28
CA ILE A 494 -11.81 -9.89 32.89
C ILE A 494 -11.99 -8.71 31.94
#